data_AF-A0AB74M7S3-F1
#
_entry.id   AF-A0AB74M7S3-F1
#
_cell.length_a   1.000
_cell.length_b   1.000
_cell.length_c   1.000
_cell.angle_alpha   90.00
_cell.angle_beta   90.00
_cell.angle_gamma   90.00
#
_symmetry.space_group_name_H-M   'P 1'
#
loop_
_entity.id
_entity.type
_entity.pdbx_description
1 polymer ?
#
loop_
_entity_poly.entity_id
_entity_poly.type
_entity_poly.pdbx_seq_one_letter_code
_entity_poly.pdbx_strand_id
1 'polypeptide(L)'
;MYTGLSVDAVTGTEAAVFEGQSGIEAGLADELINASDAISVMVAALNTHDTGGTMPQLTATEAAAQENQRVMGILTCQEAKGREQLATMLAGQQGMSVEQARAILTAAAPQQPVASTQSEADR
;
A
#
# COMPACT_ATOMS: atom_id res chain seq x y z
N MET A 1 20.28 2.29 3.23
CA MET A 1 21.29 2.23 2.15
C MET A 1 21.49 0.76 1.83
N TYR A 2 21.27 0.34 0.59
CA TYR A 2 21.17 -1.07 0.19
C TYR A 2 22.52 -1.77 0.07
N THR A 3 23.56 -1.06 -0.40
CA THR A 3 24.94 -1.56 -0.43
C THR A 3 25.69 -1.36 0.90
N GLY A 4 25.06 -0.76 1.92
CA GLY A 4 25.72 -0.35 3.16
C GLY A 4 26.77 0.77 3.02
N LEU A 5 27.05 1.24 1.80
CA LEU A 5 28.04 2.29 1.52
C LEU A 5 27.50 3.69 1.83
N SER A 6 28.37 4.54 2.37
CA SER A 6 28.09 5.96 2.55
C SER A 6 28.10 6.71 1.21
N VAL A 7 27.41 7.85 1.14
CA VAL A 7 27.41 8.71 -0.06
C VAL A 7 28.83 9.16 -0.43
N ASP A 8 29.67 9.42 0.58
CA ASP A 8 31.08 9.76 0.39
C ASP A 8 31.88 8.61 -0.23
N ALA A 9 31.68 7.37 0.27
CA ALA A 9 32.33 6.18 -0.28
C ALA A 9 31.92 5.94 -1.74
N VAL A 10 30.63 6.12 -2.08
CA VAL A 10 30.14 6.03 -3.46
C VAL A 10 30.76 7.13 -4.33
N THR A 11 30.78 8.36 -3.84
CA THR A 11 31.32 9.50 -4.60
C THR A 11 32.83 9.36 -4.83
N GLY A 12 33.58 8.88 -3.83
CA GLY A 12 35.03 8.65 -3.91
C GLY A 12 35.45 7.52 -4.86
N THR A 13 34.51 6.74 -5.40
CA THR A 13 34.82 5.80 -6.49
C THR A 13 34.95 6.47 -7.86
N GLU A 14 34.75 7.79 -7.97
CA GLU A 14 35.00 8.70 -9.11
C GLU A 14 35.41 8.04 -10.45
N ALA A 15 34.49 7.26 -11.05
CA ALA A 15 34.67 6.55 -12.32
C ALA A 15 35.81 5.49 -12.39
N ALA A 16 36.30 5.01 -11.26
CA ALA A 16 37.25 3.90 -11.17
C ALA A 16 36.62 2.59 -11.70
N VAL A 17 37.45 1.79 -12.38
CA VAL A 17 37.07 0.47 -12.88
C VAL A 17 37.53 -0.58 -11.88
N PHE A 18 36.61 -1.45 -11.47
CA PHE A 18 36.87 -2.54 -10.55
C PHE A 18 36.65 -3.86 -11.28
N GLU A 19 37.64 -4.74 -11.22
CA GLU A 19 37.56 -6.07 -11.81
C GLU A 19 37.53 -7.13 -10.68
N GLY A 20 36.55 -8.03 -10.78
CA GLY A 20 36.42 -9.18 -9.89
C GLY A 20 36.47 -8.82 -8.40
N GLN A 21 37.49 -9.33 -7.71
CA GLN A 21 37.65 -9.23 -6.26
C GLN A 21 37.70 -7.78 -5.74
N SER A 22 38.25 -6.85 -6.53
CA SER A 22 38.33 -5.43 -6.15
C SER A 22 36.96 -4.76 -6.01
N GLY A 23 35.94 -5.25 -6.74
CA GLY A 23 34.56 -4.78 -6.58
C GLY A 23 33.93 -5.24 -5.28
N ILE A 24 34.30 -6.42 -4.79
CA ILE A 24 33.81 -6.97 -3.52
C ILE A 24 34.44 -6.21 -2.35
N GLU A 25 35.75 -5.99 -2.41
CA GLU A 25 36.47 -5.23 -1.39
C GLU A 25 35.99 -3.79 -1.26
N ALA A 26 35.58 -3.17 -2.37
CA ALA A 26 34.96 -1.85 -2.39
C ALA A 26 33.51 -1.82 -1.88
N GLY A 27 32.92 -2.98 -1.56
CA GLY A 27 31.52 -3.10 -1.17
C GLY A 27 30.53 -2.82 -2.32
N LEU A 28 31.01 -2.89 -3.57
CA LEU A 28 30.21 -2.69 -4.78
C LEU A 28 29.54 -3.98 -5.26
N ALA A 29 30.08 -5.15 -4.86
CA ALA A 29 29.55 -6.47 -5.20
C ALA A 29 29.58 -7.42 -3.99
N ASP A 30 28.65 -8.36 -3.93
CA ASP A 30 28.56 -9.33 -2.84
C ASP A 30 29.49 -10.55 -3.06
N GLU A 31 29.58 -11.06 -4.29
CA GLU A 31 30.33 -12.30 -4.60
C GLU A 31 30.78 -12.37 -6.07
N LEU A 32 31.89 -13.08 -6.34
CA LEU A 32 32.37 -13.42 -7.68
C LEU A 32 32.04 -14.88 -7.98
N ILE A 33 31.21 -15.10 -8.99
CA ILE A 33 30.68 -16.43 -9.34
C ILE A 33 30.95 -16.74 -10.82
N ASN A 34 31.13 -18.03 -11.14
CA ASN A 34 31.21 -18.48 -12.53
C ASN A 34 29.85 -18.37 -13.23
N ALA A 35 29.84 -18.03 -14.52
CA ALA A 35 28.60 -17.92 -15.29
C ALA A 35 27.72 -19.19 -15.23
N SER A 36 28.32 -20.38 -15.10
CA SER A 36 27.61 -21.65 -15.01
C SER A 36 26.79 -21.79 -13.72
N ASP A 37 27.26 -21.18 -12.62
CA ASP A 37 26.64 -21.28 -11.29
C ASP A 37 25.78 -20.06 -10.96
N ALA A 38 25.92 -18.97 -11.72
CA ALA A 38 25.20 -17.71 -11.49
C ALA A 38 23.68 -17.88 -11.45
N ILE A 39 23.12 -18.76 -12.28
CA ILE A 39 21.67 -19.02 -12.32
C ILE A 39 21.20 -19.66 -11.01
N SER A 40 21.95 -20.64 -10.50
CA SER A 40 21.61 -21.34 -9.26
C SER A 40 21.61 -20.40 -8.07
N VAL A 41 22.61 -19.51 -7.98
CA VAL A 41 22.69 -18.50 -6.92
C VAL A 41 21.58 -17.47 -7.05
N MET A 42 21.27 -17.02 -8.27
CA MET A 42 20.15 -16.10 -8.52
C MET A 42 18.81 -16.72 -8.10
N VAL A 43 18.57 -18.00 -8.40
CA VAL A 43 17.35 -18.70 -7.97
C VAL A 43 17.26 -18.78 -6.45
N ALA A 44 18.36 -19.07 -5.76
CA ALA A 44 18.40 -19.08 -4.30
C ALA A 44 18.04 -17.70 -3.72
N ALA A 45 18.59 -16.63 -4.29
CA ALA A 45 18.30 -15.25 -3.89
C ALA A 45 16.83 -14.85 -4.15
N LEU A 46 16.23 -15.24 -5.27
CA LEU A 46 14.83 -14.93 -5.56
C LEU A 46 13.86 -15.65 -4.61
N ASN A 47 14.23 -16.85 -4.15
CA ASN A 47 13.40 -17.62 -3.23
C ASN A 47 13.34 -17.04 -1.81
N THR A 48 14.25 -16.12 -1.45
CA THR A 48 14.19 -15.44 -0.13
C THR A 48 13.08 -14.39 -0.05
N HIS A 49 12.46 -14.01 -1.18
CA HIS A 49 11.41 -13.00 -1.26
C HIS A 49 11.81 -11.63 -0.66
N ASP A 50 13.11 -11.31 -0.62
CA ASP A 50 13.58 -9.96 -0.32
C ASP A 50 13.12 -9.04 -1.45
N THR A 51 12.05 -8.32 -1.17
CA THR A 51 11.44 -7.38 -2.10
C THR A 51 12.40 -6.20 -2.21
N GLY A 52 13.01 -6.03 -3.38
CA GLY A 52 13.96 -4.93 -3.59
C GLY A 52 13.35 -3.56 -3.23
N GLY A 53 14.03 -2.80 -2.37
CA GLY A 53 13.67 -1.45 -1.97
C GLY A 53 12.93 -1.34 -0.61
N THR A 54 12.61 -0.11 -0.20
CA THR A 54 11.81 0.17 1.02
C THR A 54 10.31 0.06 0.77
N MET A 55 9.87 -0.74 -0.20
CA MET A 55 8.44 -0.90 -0.46
C MET A 55 7.83 -1.64 0.74
N PRO A 56 6.95 -1.01 1.53
CA PRO A 56 6.28 -1.72 2.59
C PRO A 56 5.44 -2.81 1.95
N GLN A 57 5.73 -4.07 2.29
CA GLN A 57 4.79 -5.15 2.02
C GLN A 57 3.60 -4.93 2.95
N LEU A 58 2.50 -4.40 2.40
CA LEU A 58 1.23 -4.56 3.06
C LEU A 58 0.89 -6.05 2.99
N THR A 59 1.07 -6.75 4.10
CA THR A 59 0.56 -8.10 4.22
C THR A 59 -0.95 -8.08 3.97
N ALA A 60 -1.52 -9.19 3.49
CA ALA A 60 -2.97 -9.29 3.28
C ALA A 60 -3.76 -8.92 4.55
N THR A 61 -3.18 -9.15 5.73
CA THR A 61 -3.72 -8.77 7.03
C THR A 61 -3.70 -7.26 7.26
N GLU A 62 -2.63 -6.56 6.90
CA GLU A 62 -2.55 -5.09 7.01
C GLU A 62 -3.46 -4.40 6.00
N ALA A 63 -3.57 -4.91 4.78
CA ALA A 63 -4.53 -4.43 3.79
C ALA A 63 -5.98 -4.59 4.28
N ALA A 64 -6.32 -5.74 4.87
CA ALA A 64 -7.63 -5.95 5.47
C ALA A 64 -7.87 -5.06 6.71
N ALA A 65 -6.85 -4.81 7.53
CA ALA A 65 -6.96 -3.90 8.67
C ALA A 65 -7.16 -2.46 8.23
N GLN A 66 -6.42 -2.01 7.21
CA GLN A 66 -6.57 -0.68 6.62
C GLN A 66 -7.97 -0.51 5.99
N GLU A 67 -8.47 -1.55 5.32
CA GLU A 67 -9.84 -1.53 4.76
C GLU A 67 -10.90 -1.44 5.85
N ASN A 68 -10.77 -2.24 6.91
CA ASN A 68 -11.69 -2.19 8.05
C ASN A 68 -11.63 -0.83 8.78
N GLN A 69 -10.45 -0.25 8.94
CA GLN A 69 -10.28 1.10 9.49
C GLN A 69 -10.96 2.15 8.62
N ARG A 70 -10.84 2.03 7.29
CA ARG A 70 -11.50 2.92 6.34
C ARG A 70 -13.02 2.82 6.44
N VAL A 71 -13.56 1.59 6.40
CA VAL A 71 -15.00 1.29 6.53
C VAL A 71 -15.54 1.86 7.84
N MET A 72 -14.85 1.61 8.95
CA MET A 72 -15.24 2.12 10.26
C MET A 72 -15.15 3.64 10.35
N GLY A 73 -14.14 4.25 9.72
CA GLY A 73 -13.99 5.70 9.62
C GLY A 73 -15.16 6.36 8.89
N ILE A 74 -15.64 5.78 7.81
CA ILE A 74 -16.80 6.29 7.05
C ILE A 74 -18.08 6.20 7.89
N LEU A 75 -18.30 5.08 8.57
CA LEU A 75 -19.50 4.85 9.40
C LEU A 75 -19.53 5.74 10.66
N THR A 76 -18.37 6.05 11.25
CA THR A 76 -18.25 6.83 12.50
C THR A 76 -18.09 8.34 12.29
N CYS A 77 -18.03 8.82 11.04
CA CYS A 77 -17.96 10.25 10.74
C CYS A 77 -19.17 11.01 11.29
N GLN A 78 -18.97 12.25 11.74
CA GLN A 78 -20.06 13.07 12.29
C GLN A 78 -21.10 13.40 11.21
N GLU A 79 -20.67 13.52 9.97
CA GLU A 79 -21.47 13.78 8.78
C GLU A 79 -22.38 12.61 8.39
N ALA A 80 -22.08 11.39 8.87
CA ALA A 80 -22.92 10.22 8.71
C ALA A 80 -24.19 10.26 9.60
N LYS A 81 -24.19 11.08 10.67
CA LYS A 81 -25.37 11.25 11.53
C LYS A 81 -26.52 11.88 10.73
N GLY A 82 -27.63 11.14 10.60
CA GLY A 82 -28.78 11.55 9.78
C GLY A 82 -28.66 11.19 8.29
N ARG A 83 -27.61 10.44 7.89
CA ARG A 83 -27.36 9.94 6.53
C ARG A 83 -26.79 8.52 6.55
N GLU A 84 -27.19 7.72 7.53
CA GLU A 84 -26.60 6.43 7.88
C GLU A 84 -26.68 5.40 6.74
N GLN A 85 -27.79 5.42 5.99
CA GLN A 85 -27.95 4.55 4.82
C GLN A 85 -26.96 4.89 3.70
N LEU A 86 -26.72 6.18 3.47
CA LEU A 86 -25.75 6.65 2.47
C LEU A 86 -24.32 6.32 2.92
N ALA A 87 -23.99 6.53 4.19
CA ALA A 87 -22.70 6.16 4.77
C ALA A 87 -22.42 4.65 4.68
N THR A 88 -23.44 3.81 4.84
CA THR A 88 -23.30 2.34 4.71
C THR A 88 -23.04 1.91 3.27
N MET A 89 -23.78 2.48 2.31
CA MET A 89 -23.53 2.24 0.88
C MET A 89 -22.11 2.67 0.50
N LEU A 90 -21.71 3.85 0.99
CA LEU A 90 -20.39 4.39 0.76
C LEU A 90 -19.28 3.49 1.35
N ALA A 91 -19.44 3.03 2.58
CA ALA A 91 -18.48 2.14 3.21
C ALA A 91 -18.33 0.79 2.47
N GLY A 92 -19.38 0.32 1.80
CA GLY A 92 -19.37 -0.89 0.98
C GLY A 92 -18.69 -0.76 -0.40
N GLN A 93 -18.36 0.45 -0.85
CA GLN A 93 -17.64 0.66 -2.11
C GLN A 93 -16.13 0.52 -1.93
N GLN A 94 -15.53 -0.46 -2.61
CA GLN A 94 -14.08 -0.67 -2.61
C GLN A 94 -13.36 0.50 -3.28
N GLY A 95 -12.26 0.97 -2.69
CA GLY A 95 -11.41 2.03 -3.24
C GLY A 95 -11.86 3.45 -2.91
N MET A 96 -12.92 3.64 -2.13
CA MET A 96 -13.37 4.96 -1.73
C MET A 96 -12.75 5.44 -0.42
N SER A 97 -12.08 6.60 -0.45
CA SER A 97 -11.41 7.15 0.73
C SER A 97 -12.37 7.79 1.73
N VAL A 98 -11.98 7.83 3.02
CA VAL A 98 -12.77 8.47 4.10
C VAL A 98 -13.07 9.94 3.77
N GLU A 99 -12.10 10.65 3.19
CA GLU A 99 -12.26 12.06 2.79
C GLU A 99 -13.30 12.25 1.67
N GLN A 100 -13.27 11.38 0.66
CA GLN A 100 -14.26 11.39 -0.43
C GLN A 100 -15.66 11.07 0.11
N ALA A 101 -15.76 10.07 0.99
CA ALA A 101 -17.02 9.72 1.63
C ALA A 101 -17.58 10.90 2.45
N ARG A 102 -16.73 11.60 3.21
CA ARG A 102 -17.10 12.80 3.97
C ARG A 102 -17.59 13.94 3.07
N ALA A 103 -16.92 14.16 1.93
CA ALA A 103 -17.35 15.19 0.97
C ALA A 103 -18.75 14.89 0.41
N ILE A 104 -19.02 13.63 0.05
CA ILE A 104 -20.34 13.19 -0.44
C ILE A 104 -21.41 13.33 0.66
N LEU A 105 -21.11 12.94 1.90
CA LEU A 105 -22.02 13.06 3.04
C LEU A 105 -22.33 14.53 3.37
N THR A 106 -21.38 15.43 3.19
CA THR A 106 -21.58 16.88 3.40
C THR A 106 -22.43 17.51 2.30
N ALA A 107 -22.23 17.10 1.04
CA ALA A 107 -22.99 17.57 -0.10
C ALA A 107 -24.43 17.01 -0.13
N ALA A 108 -24.66 15.86 0.49
CA ALA A 108 -25.98 15.25 0.57
C ALA A 108 -26.90 16.03 1.53
N ALA A 109 -28.13 16.30 1.10
CA ALA A 109 -29.18 16.80 1.99
C ALA A 109 -29.42 15.79 3.14
N PRO A 110 -29.69 16.25 4.38
CA PRO A 110 -30.08 15.35 5.47
C PRO A 110 -31.28 14.52 5.04
N GLN A 111 -31.30 13.22 5.34
CA GLN A 111 -32.46 12.40 5.03
C GLN A 111 -33.65 12.99 5.81
N GLN A 112 -34.62 13.55 5.09
CA GLN A 112 -35.94 13.77 5.65
C GLN A 112 -36.45 12.40 6.14
N PRO A 113 -37.24 12.34 7.22
CA PRO A 113 -37.82 11.08 7.67
C PRO A 113 -38.58 10.51 6.47
N VAL A 114 -38.08 9.40 5.90
CA VAL A 114 -38.89 8.63 4.97
C VAL A 114 -39.98 7.99 5.83
N ALA A 115 -41.05 8.75 6.02
CA ALA A 115 -42.33 8.17 6.35
C ALA A 115 -42.56 7.09 5.31
N SER A 116 -42.55 5.84 5.76
CA SER A 116 -42.98 4.71 4.97
C SER A 116 -44.28 5.11 4.28
N THR A 117 -44.27 5.27 2.96
CA THR A 117 -45.50 5.24 2.17
C THR A 117 -45.97 3.79 2.17
N GLN A 118 -46.49 3.37 3.31
CA GLN A 118 -47.29 2.18 3.48
C GLN A 118 -48.72 2.69 3.62
N SER A 119 -49.40 2.92 2.50
CA SER A 119 -50.83 2.65 2.29
C SER A 119 -51.27 3.24 0.95
N GLU A 120 -52.21 2.54 0.29
CA GLU A 120 -53.05 2.99 -0.84
C GLU A 120 -52.54 2.70 -2.26
N ALA A 121 -52.47 1.40 -2.59
CA ALA A 121 -53.05 0.87 -3.84
C ALA A 121 -53.60 -0.55 -3.53
N ASP A 122 -54.87 -0.66 -3.12
CA ASP A 122 -56.01 -1.03 -3.99
C ASP A 122 -56.12 -2.57 -4.09
N ARG A 123 -56.83 -3.28 -3.20
CA ARG A 123 -58.29 -3.59 -3.25
C ARG A 123 -58.89 -3.78 -4.63
#